data_AF-A0A450VM16-F1
#
_entry.id   AF-A0A450VM16-F1
#
_cell.length_a   1.000
_cell.length_b   1.000
_cell.length_c   1.000
_cell.angle_alpha   90.00
_cell.angle_beta   90.00
_cell.angle_gamma   90.00
#
_symmetry.space_group_name_H-M   'P 1'
#
loop_
_entity.id
_entity.type
_entity.pdbx_description
1 polymer ?
#
loop_
_entity_poly.entity_id
_entity_poly.type
_entity_poly.pdbx_seq_one_letter_code
_entity_poly.pdbx_strand_id
1 'polypeptide(L)'
;MKFSKPNPITLAIAEQAGSPPRKITKIIPYKTGGFAVLAPYNNAKQGFLAKIPLDYEKRQFQIHRSETIEYSVDDRIKLSFHKDGFVQFSGEHPGKIISGRDPVNGQPKGLGILLEHPLYKPIRSGPTFVVSAWGLSEFEEITNTANPDIIIFPKQYWTGVRKLAGRFTLSLAFETCEASGAVFNFAIIPLGEQPIFLGVMVSRFQHSFPSKSGFNFSSPSDRKQGQLTGNSLMAIYPNFLDDPPTQNINYQVDKEPRENA
;
A
#
# COMPACT_ATOMS: atom_id res chain seq x y z
N MET A 1 26.47 -18.98 3.43
CA MET A 1 25.03 -19.30 3.58
C MET A 1 24.31 -18.86 2.31
N LYS A 2 23.59 -19.75 1.62
CA LYS A 2 22.71 -19.37 0.51
C LYS A 2 21.38 -18.92 1.11
N PHE A 3 21.15 -17.61 1.16
CA PHE A 3 19.87 -17.06 1.57
C PHE A 3 18.80 -17.45 0.54
N SER A 4 17.76 -18.16 0.97
CA SER A 4 16.62 -18.47 0.11
C SER A 4 15.98 -17.17 -0.37
N LYS A 5 15.41 -17.19 -1.58
CA LYS A 5 14.72 -16.00 -2.09
C LYS A 5 13.50 -15.75 -1.18
N PRO A 6 13.29 -14.52 -0.67
CA PRO A 6 12.12 -14.24 0.13
C PRO A 6 10.85 -14.53 -0.69
N ASN A 7 9.95 -15.34 -0.12
CA ASN A 7 8.72 -15.73 -0.78
C ASN A 7 7.71 -14.58 -0.75
N PRO A 8 7.02 -14.31 -1.87
CA PRO A 8 5.90 -13.39 -1.89
C PRO A 8 4.74 -13.91 -1.04
N ILE A 9 4.10 -13.01 -0.29
CA ILE A 9 3.00 -13.33 0.62
C ILE A 9 1.72 -12.74 0.04
N THR A 10 0.70 -13.57 -0.17
CA THR A 10 -0.58 -13.13 -0.75
C THR A 10 -1.61 -12.96 0.35
N LEU A 11 -2.21 -11.78 0.42
CA LEU A 11 -3.31 -11.49 1.34
C LEU A 11 -4.64 -11.66 0.62
N ALA A 12 -5.55 -12.39 1.24
CA ALA A 12 -6.86 -12.65 0.69
C ALA A 12 -7.97 -12.51 1.73
N ILE A 13 -9.16 -12.17 1.24
CA ILE A 13 -10.36 -11.98 2.07
C ILE A 13 -11.46 -12.89 1.52
N ALA A 14 -12.18 -13.56 2.41
CA ALA A 14 -13.42 -14.25 2.08
C ALA A 14 -14.60 -13.37 2.54
N GLU A 15 -15.56 -13.12 1.65
CA GLU A 15 -16.71 -12.25 1.96
C GLU A 15 -17.57 -12.84 3.09
N GLN A 16 -17.69 -14.17 3.08
CA GLN A 16 -18.39 -14.97 4.08
C GLN A 16 -17.59 -16.23 4.41
N ALA A 17 -17.84 -16.83 5.59
CA ALA A 17 -17.29 -18.13 5.90
C ALA A 17 -17.74 -19.17 4.84
N GLY A 18 -16.79 -19.94 4.31
CA GLY A 18 -17.04 -20.90 3.24
C GLY A 18 -17.08 -20.32 1.82
N SER A 19 -17.06 -18.99 1.64
CA SER A 19 -16.91 -18.40 0.31
C SER A 19 -15.46 -18.51 -0.19
N PRO A 20 -15.24 -18.63 -1.52
CA PRO A 20 -13.89 -18.61 -2.07
C PRO A 20 -13.16 -17.30 -1.74
N PRO A 21 -11.93 -17.36 -1.20
CA PRO A 21 -11.14 -16.17 -0.90
C PRO A 21 -10.74 -15.40 -2.16
N ARG A 22 -10.76 -14.07 -2.09
CA ARG A 22 -10.36 -13.15 -3.15
C ARG A 22 -9.01 -12.54 -2.83
N LYS A 23 -8.08 -12.51 -3.79
CA LYS A 23 -6.73 -11.95 -3.61
C LYS A 23 -6.80 -10.43 -3.55
N ILE A 24 -6.41 -9.85 -2.42
CA ILE A 24 -6.45 -8.40 -2.20
C ILE A 24 -5.11 -7.75 -2.50
N THR A 25 -3.99 -8.30 -2.05
CA THR A 25 -2.68 -7.72 -2.35
C THR A 25 -1.60 -8.77 -2.18
N LYS A 26 -0.38 -8.43 -2.61
CA LYS A 26 0.80 -9.25 -2.44
C LYS A 26 1.93 -8.41 -1.84
N ILE A 27 2.56 -8.95 -0.80
CA ILE A 27 3.73 -8.38 -0.16
C ILE A 27 4.97 -9.12 -0.68
N ILE A 28 5.97 -8.37 -1.15
CA ILE A 28 7.23 -8.92 -1.63
C ILE A 28 8.36 -8.38 -0.76
N PRO A 29 8.93 -9.17 0.17
CA PRO A 29 10.08 -8.74 0.94
C PRO A 29 11.31 -8.56 0.03
N TYR A 30 12.10 -7.52 0.28
CA TYR A 30 13.34 -7.28 -0.44
C TYR A 30 14.52 -7.93 0.28
N LYS A 31 15.45 -8.52 -0.49
CA LYS A 31 16.69 -9.11 0.06
C LYS A 31 17.55 -8.10 0.81
N THR A 32 17.52 -6.84 0.37
CA THR A 32 18.30 -5.73 0.95
C THR A 32 17.61 -5.06 2.13
N GLY A 33 16.48 -5.59 2.60
CA GLY A 33 15.61 -4.96 3.57
C GLY A 33 14.51 -4.13 2.92
N GLY A 34 13.37 -4.03 3.61
CA GLY A 34 12.14 -3.43 3.09
C GLY A 34 11.24 -4.43 2.38
N PHE A 35 10.20 -3.92 1.73
CA PHE A 35 9.20 -4.71 1.03
C PHE A 35 8.42 -3.89 0.01
N ALA A 36 7.82 -4.56 -0.96
CA ALA A 36 6.81 -3.98 -1.85
C ALA A 36 5.42 -4.46 -1.45
N VAL A 37 4.42 -3.62 -1.66
CA VAL A 37 3.02 -4.00 -1.65
C VAL A 37 2.47 -3.77 -3.05
N LEU A 38 2.00 -4.83 -3.69
CA LEU A 38 1.51 -4.77 -5.06
C LEU A 38 0.06 -4.30 -5.08
N ALA A 39 -0.28 -3.52 -6.10
CA ALA A 39 -1.66 -3.16 -6.37
C ALA A 39 -2.53 -4.44 -6.42
N PRO A 40 -3.75 -4.37 -5.85
CA PRO A 40 -4.68 -5.47 -5.86
C PRO A 40 -4.91 -6.18 -7.19
N TYR A 41 -5.33 -7.45 -7.09
CA TYR A 41 -5.66 -8.31 -8.22
C TYR A 41 -7.05 -7.99 -8.79
N ASN A 42 -7.26 -6.72 -9.12
CA ASN A 42 -8.45 -6.22 -9.79
C ASN A 42 -8.16 -6.00 -11.28
N ASN A 43 -9.18 -6.11 -12.12
CA ASN A 43 -9.05 -5.97 -13.57
C ASN A 43 -8.82 -4.52 -14.04
N ALA A 44 -8.95 -3.52 -13.16
CA ALA A 44 -8.66 -2.13 -13.48
C ALA A 44 -7.17 -1.96 -13.78
N LYS A 45 -6.87 -1.56 -15.03
CA LYS A 45 -5.50 -1.30 -15.51
C LYS A 45 -5.12 0.17 -15.47
N GLN A 46 -6.10 1.05 -15.30
CA GLN A 46 -5.90 2.49 -15.27
C GLN A 46 -6.25 3.04 -13.90
N GLY A 47 -5.36 3.88 -13.38
CA GLY A 47 -5.49 4.45 -12.06
C GLY A 47 -5.14 5.92 -12.03
N PHE A 48 -5.52 6.51 -10.92
CA PHE A 48 -5.14 7.83 -10.49
C PHE A 48 -4.13 7.70 -9.36
N LEU A 49 -3.07 8.51 -9.40
CA LEU A 49 -2.05 8.60 -8.38
C LEU A 49 -1.96 10.03 -7.87
N ALA A 50 -1.76 10.20 -6.56
CA ALA A 50 -1.57 11.50 -5.95
C ALA A 50 -0.49 11.48 -4.87
N LYS A 51 0.23 12.59 -4.76
CA LYS A 51 0.89 13.03 -3.53
C LYS A 51 0.00 14.08 -2.87
N ILE A 52 -0.44 13.76 -1.67
CA ILE A 52 -1.48 14.47 -0.93
C ILE A 52 -0.83 15.21 0.24
N PRO A 53 -0.90 16.55 0.29
CA PRO A 53 -0.47 17.29 1.46
C PRO A 53 -1.45 17.04 2.62
N LEU A 54 -0.92 16.82 3.81
CA LEU A 54 -1.67 16.59 5.04
C LEU A 54 -1.29 17.66 6.05
N ASP A 55 -2.31 18.27 6.65
CA ASP A 55 -2.21 19.29 7.70
C ASP A 55 -2.83 18.73 8.98
N TYR A 56 -1.96 18.32 9.90
CA TYR A 56 -2.28 17.73 11.19
C TYR A 56 -2.63 18.75 12.27
N GLU A 57 -2.56 20.07 11.99
CA GLU A 57 -3.15 21.08 12.87
C GLU A 57 -4.67 20.97 12.87
N LYS A 58 -5.22 20.53 11.74
CA LYS A 58 -6.66 20.40 11.53
C LYS A 58 -7.14 19.01 11.97
N ARG A 59 -8.23 18.98 12.75
CA ARG A 59 -8.91 17.73 13.12
C ARG A 59 -9.65 17.08 11.96
N GLN A 60 -10.00 17.89 10.95
CA GLN A 60 -10.63 17.47 9.71
C GLN A 60 -9.96 18.23 8.57
N PHE A 61 -9.55 17.52 7.54
CA PHE A 61 -8.95 18.11 6.36
C PHE A 61 -9.85 17.81 5.16
N GLN A 62 -10.23 18.87 4.45
CA GLN A 62 -10.68 18.80 3.08
C GLN A 62 -9.46 19.16 2.23
N ILE A 63 -9.09 18.28 1.31
CA ILE A 63 -7.92 18.46 0.46
C ILE A 63 -8.44 18.81 -0.91
N HIS A 64 -8.12 20.02 -1.36
CA HIS A 64 -8.50 20.43 -2.70
C HIS A 64 -7.59 19.73 -3.70
N ARG A 65 -8.18 19.26 -4.78
CA ARG A 65 -7.45 18.61 -5.88
C ARG A 65 -6.33 19.50 -6.45
N SER A 66 -6.50 20.82 -6.43
CA SER A 66 -5.46 21.76 -6.84
C SER A 66 -4.21 21.76 -5.96
N GLU A 67 -4.27 21.15 -4.77
CA GLU A 67 -3.17 21.07 -3.81
C GLU A 67 -2.39 19.75 -3.93
N THR A 68 -2.88 18.79 -4.73
CA THR A 68 -2.25 17.48 -4.92
C THR A 68 -1.31 17.50 -6.12
N ILE A 69 -0.26 16.68 -6.07
CA ILE A 69 0.54 16.36 -7.27
C ILE A 69 0.00 15.07 -7.84
N GLU A 70 -0.54 15.12 -9.05
CA GLU A 70 -1.36 14.04 -9.61
C GLU A 70 -0.76 13.43 -10.85
N TYR A 71 -1.00 12.13 -11.04
CA TYR A 71 -0.62 11.41 -12.25
C TYR A 71 -1.69 10.42 -12.67
N SER A 72 -1.88 10.28 -13.99
CA SER A 72 -2.50 9.08 -14.57
C SER A 72 -1.47 7.95 -14.69
N VAL A 73 -1.95 6.71 -14.62
CA VAL A 73 -1.13 5.51 -14.82
C VAL A 73 -1.95 4.45 -15.55
N ASP A 74 -1.33 3.77 -16.52
CA ASP A 74 -1.96 2.76 -17.37
C ASP A 74 -1.42 1.34 -17.12
N ASP A 75 -0.69 1.18 -16.02
CA ASP A 75 -0.14 -0.11 -15.59
C ASP A 75 -0.29 -0.29 -14.08
N ARG A 76 -0.14 -1.52 -13.63
CA ARG A 76 -0.14 -1.86 -12.22
C ARG A 76 1.08 -1.27 -11.52
N ILE A 77 0.79 -0.67 -10.38
CA ILE A 77 1.79 -0.08 -9.49
C ILE A 77 2.12 -1.02 -8.34
N LYS A 78 3.22 -0.70 -7.65
CA LYS A 78 3.53 -1.18 -6.30
C LYS A 78 3.99 -0.01 -5.45
N LEU A 79 3.64 -0.03 -4.17
CA LEU A 79 4.21 0.86 -3.16
C LEU A 79 5.43 0.16 -2.56
N SER A 80 6.60 0.74 -2.78
CA SER A 80 7.86 0.22 -2.28
C SER A 80 8.24 0.91 -0.99
N PHE A 81 8.57 0.13 0.03
CA PHE A 81 9.11 0.57 1.30
C PHE A 81 10.57 0.14 1.38
N HIS A 82 11.47 1.12 1.44
CA HIS A 82 12.89 0.91 1.56
C HIS A 82 13.33 0.98 3.02
N LYS A 83 14.40 0.26 3.38
CA LYS A 83 14.89 0.15 4.76
C LYS A 83 15.16 1.51 5.45
N ASP A 84 15.55 2.49 4.65
CA ASP A 84 15.96 3.84 5.07
C ASP A 84 14.78 4.82 5.21
N GLY A 85 13.53 4.34 5.03
CA GLY A 85 12.34 5.17 5.13
C GLY A 85 11.90 5.80 3.82
N PHE A 86 12.59 5.53 2.70
CA PHE A 86 12.08 5.96 1.40
C PHE A 86 10.87 5.12 0.99
N VAL A 87 9.80 5.81 0.62
CA VAL A 87 8.55 5.19 0.17
C VAL A 87 8.16 5.79 -1.16
N GLN A 88 7.78 4.94 -2.11
CA GLN A 88 7.40 5.42 -3.44
C GLN A 88 6.42 4.51 -4.15
N PHE A 89 5.60 5.09 -5.02
CA PHE A 89 4.98 4.31 -6.09
C PHE A 89 5.98 4.02 -7.19
N SER A 90 5.93 2.81 -7.72
CA SER A 90 6.77 2.36 -8.84
C SER A 90 5.99 1.37 -9.68
N GLY A 91 6.44 1.11 -10.90
CA GLY A 91 5.82 0.10 -11.77
C GLY A 91 5.99 -1.30 -11.18
N GLU A 92 4.99 -2.15 -11.35
CA GLU A 92 5.17 -3.59 -11.18
C GLU A 92 6.30 -4.08 -12.11
N HIS A 93 6.31 -3.57 -13.34
CA HIS A 93 7.35 -3.76 -14.33
C HIS A 93 8.41 -2.63 -14.26
N PRO A 94 9.72 -2.96 -14.16
CA PRO A 94 10.79 -1.97 -14.17
C PRO A 94 10.74 -1.06 -15.40
N GLY A 95 11.12 0.21 -15.21
CA GLY A 95 11.25 1.18 -16.31
C GLY A 95 9.93 1.69 -16.87
N LYS A 96 8.79 1.45 -16.20
CA LYS A 96 7.49 1.96 -16.65
C LYS A 96 6.95 3.16 -15.90
N ILE A 97 7.51 3.52 -14.74
CA ILE A 97 7.00 4.63 -13.91
C ILE A 97 8.17 5.49 -13.44
N ILE A 98 8.04 6.81 -13.58
CA ILE A 98 9.05 7.80 -13.18
C ILE A 98 8.85 8.18 -11.71
N SER A 99 9.41 7.37 -10.81
CA SER A 99 9.55 7.70 -9.40
C SER A 99 10.85 7.10 -8.88
N GLY A 100 11.53 7.81 -7.99
CA GLY A 100 12.83 7.38 -7.51
C GLY A 100 13.49 8.40 -6.60
N ARG A 101 14.81 8.26 -6.46
CA ARG A 101 15.66 9.29 -5.87
C ARG A 101 16.38 10.04 -6.98
N ASP A 102 16.53 11.34 -6.80
CA ASP A 102 17.46 12.13 -7.58
C ASP A 102 18.89 11.60 -7.35
N PRO A 103 19.66 11.30 -8.40
CA PRO A 103 20.98 10.70 -8.27
C PRO A 103 22.04 11.66 -7.72
N VAL A 104 21.81 12.98 -7.79
CA VAL A 104 22.75 14.02 -7.35
C VAL A 104 22.58 14.29 -5.85
N ASN A 105 21.35 14.52 -5.40
CA ASN A 105 21.07 14.96 -4.02
C ASN A 105 20.34 13.92 -3.16
N GLY A 106 19.95 12.78 -3.74
CA GLY A 106 19.25 11.70 -3.05
C GLY A 106 17.80 12.00 -2.67
N GLN A 107 17.27 13.18 -3.01
CA GLN A 107 15.91 13.58 -2.67
C GLN A 107 14.87 12.76 -3.44
N PRO A 108 13.68 12.53 -2.85
CA PRO A 108 12.58 11.91 -3.57
C PRO A 108 12.19 12.68 -4.84
N LYS A 109 12.08 11.98 -5.97
CA LYS A 109 11.57 12.48 -7.25
C LYS A 109 10.24 11.80 -7.60
N GLY A 110 9.29 12.55 -8.17
CA GLY A 110 7.97 12.05 -8.55
C GLY A 110 7.13 11.66 -7.32
N LEU A 111 6.53 10.47 -7.36
CA LEU A 111 5.72 9.93 -6.27
C LEU A 111 6.54 9.18 -5.22
N GLY A 112 7.61 9.83 -4.77
CA GLY A 112 8.39 9.42 -3.61
C GLY A 112 8.20 10.37 -2.43
N ILE A 113 8.29 9.81 -1.22
CA ILE A 113 8.38 10.54 0.05
C ILE A 113 9.48 9.90 0.91
N LEU A 114 10.00 10.66 1.87
CA LEU A 114 11.00 10.17 2.81
C LEU A 114 10.44 10.25 4.23
N LEU A 115 10.07 9.10 4.78
CA LEU A 115 9.61 9.03 6.17
C LEU A 115 10.75 9.48 7.09
N GLU A 116 10.41 10.22 8.14
CA GLU A 116 11.36 10.55 9.21
C GLU A 116 11.93 9.29 9.89
N HIS A 117 11.14 8.23 9.88
CA HIS A 117 11.40 7.00 10.60
C HIS A 117 11.69 5.86 9.62
N PRO A 118 12.92 5.30 9.64
CA PRO A 118 13.25 4.14 8.82
C PRO A 118 12.49 2.91 9.32
N LEU A 119 12.40 1.85 8.49
CA LEU A 119 11.57 0.68 8.81
C LEU A 119 11.99 -0.06 10.07
N TYR A 120 13.25 0.03 10.49
CA TYR A 120 13.75 -0.57 11.74
C TYR A 120 13.38 0.24 12.99
N LYS A 121 12.85 1.46 12.81
CA LYS A 121 12.29 2.30 13.86
C LYS A 121 10.92 2.82 13.38
N PRO A 122 9.94 1.94 13.14
CA PRO A 122 8.74 2.29 12.39
C PRO A 122 7.89 3.35 13.09
N ILE A 123 7.08 4.05 12.29
CA ILE A 123 6.05 4.98 12.77
C ILE A 123 5.15 4.24 13.76
N ARG A 124 4.84 4.87 14.89
CA ARG A 124 4.08 4.28 16.01
C ARG A 124 2.60 4.67 16.01
N SER A 125 2.18 5.53 15.09
CA SER A 125 0.80 6.00 14.95
C SER A 125 0.28 5.70 13.55
N GLY A 126 -0.95 5.18 13.48
CA GLY A 126 -1.60 4.82 12.23
C GLY A 126 -0.95 3.62 11.51
N PRO A 127 -1.49 3.26 10.33
CA PRO A 127 -1.01 2.14 9.54
C PRO A 127 0.22 2.50 8.68
N THR A 128 1.12 1.52 8.49
CA THR A 128 2.24 1.64 7.53
C THR A 128 1.76 1.77 6.09
N PHE A 129 0.64 1.15 5.75
CA PHE A 129 -0.06 1.33 4.48
C PHE A 129 -1.52 0.92 4.65
N VAL A 130 -2.40 1.41 3.76
CA VAL A 130 -3.82 1.02 3.73
C VAL A 130 -4.17 0.55 2.34
N VAL A 131 -4.82 -0.62 2.25
CA VAL A 131 -5.51 -1.08 1.04
C VAL A 131 -7.00 -1.11 1.35
N SER A 132 -7.81 -0.35 0.64
CA SER A 132 -9.27 -0.54 0.64
C SER A 132 -9.69 -1.15 -0.70
N ALA A 133 -10.60 -2.11 -0.67
CA ALA A 133 -11.12 -2.78 -1.85
C ALA A 133 -12.64 -2.86 -1.79
N TRP A 134 -13.30 -2.67 -2.92
CA TRP A 134 -14.76 -2.81 -3.07
C TRP A 134 -15.10 -3.58 -4.33
N GLY A 135 -16.29 -4.18 -4.38
CA GLY A 135 -16.70 -5.07 -5.47
C GLY A 135 -15.81 -6.31 -5.55
N LEU A 136 -15.66 -7.03 -4.43
CA LEU A 136 -14.72 -8.15 -4.28
C LEU A 136 -14.93 -9.30 -5.28
N SER A 137 -16.10 -9.42 -5.88
CA SER A 137 -16.38 -10.40 -6.95
C SER A 137 -15.48 -10.23 -8.18
N GLU A 138 -15.00 -9.01 -8.43
CA GLU A 138 -14.14 -8.67 -9.57
C GLU A 138 -12.64 -8.95 -9.31
N PHE A 139 -12.31 -9.49 -8.13
CA PHE A 139 -10.94 -9.81 -7.75
C PHE A 139 -10.66 -11.29 -8.01
N GLU A 140 -9.41 -11.57 -8.35
CA GLU A 140 -8.96 -12.93 -8.65
C GLU A 140 -9.25 -13.88 -7.46
N GLU A 141 -9.89 -15.00 -7.76
CA GLU A 141 -10.18 -16.05 -6.79
C GLU A 141 -8.91 -16.85 -6.44
N ILE A 142 -8.80 -17.30 -5.20
CA ILE A 142 -7.84 -18.33 -4.83
C ILE A 142 -8.45 -19.70 -5.15
N THR A 143 -8.04 -20.27 -6.27
CA THR A 143 -8.43 -21.62 -6.70
C THR A 143 -7.56 -22.72 -6.09
N ASN A 144 -6.37 -22.39 -5.58
CA ASN A 144 -5.47 -23.34 -4.93
C ASN A 144 -5.01 -22.81 -3.56
N THR A 145 -5.60 -23.35 -2.50
CA THR A 145 -5.29 -22.98 -1.10
C THR A 145 -4.13 -23.77 -0.51
N ALA A 146 -3.53 -24.72 -1.24
CA ALA A 146 -2.42 -25.54 -0.75
C ALA A 146 -1.07 -24.77 -0.68
N ASN A 147 -1.06 -23.47 -0.94
CA ASN A 147 0.14 -22.63 -0.91
C ASN A 147 0.34 -21.97 0.47
N PRO A 148 1.54 -22.07 1.07
CA PRO A 148 1.76 -21.73 2.48
C PRO A 148 1.74 -20.23 2.80
N ASP A 149 1.90 -19.35 1.79
CA ASP A 149 2.04 -17.90 2.00
C ASP A 149 0.71 -17.13 1.84
N ILE A 150 -0.42 -17.80 2.05
CA ILE A 150 -1.76 -17.22 1.95
C ILE A 150 -2.33 -16.96 3.35
N ILE A 151 -2.67 -15.69 3.61
CA ILE A 151 -3.38 -15.27 4.83
C ILE A 151 -4.82 -14.92 4.45
N ILE A 152 -5.77 -15.66 5.04
CA ILE A 152 -7.21 -15.48 4.84
C ILE A 152 -7.80 -14.80 6.07
N PHE A 153 -8.50 -13.69 5.86
CA PHE A 153 -9.23 -12.97 6.91
C PHE A 153 -10.75 -13.20 6.77
N PRO A 154 -11.43 -13.78 7.78
CA PRO A 154 -12.90 -13.78 7.86
C PRO A 154 -13.49 -12.39 8.13
N LYS A 155 -14.81 -12.28 7.94
CA LYS A 155 -15.63 -11.05 7.95
C LYS A 155 -15.56 -10.18 9.22
N GLN A 156 -15.12 -10.70 10.37
CA GLN A 156 -15.18 -9.98 11.66
C GLN A 156 -14.01 -10.40 12.58
N TYR A 157 -13.24 -9.43 13.07
CA TYR A 157 -12.33 -9.62 14.20
C TYR A 157 -12.54 -8.53 15.24
N TRP A 158 -13.51 -8.76 16.12
CA TRP A 158 -13.69 -8.03 17.37
C TRP A 158 -13.90 -9.05 18.48
N THR A 159 -12.81 -9.42 19.17
CA THR A 159 -12.69 -9.91 20.56
C THR A 159 -11.34 -10.63 20.73
N GLY A 160 -10.66 -10.40 21.86
CA GLY A 160 -9.23 -10.66 22.12
C GLY A 160 -8.68 -12.05 21.74
N VAL A 161 -7.45 -12.12 21.23
CA VAL A 161 -6.88 -13.40 20.72
C VAL A 161 -5.44 -13.69 21.18
N ARG A 162 -5.29 -14.93 21.63
CA ARG A 162 -4.10 -15.69 22.06
C ARG A 162 -3.52 -16.48 20.86
N LYS A 163 -2.42 -17.23 21.04
CA LYS A 163 -1.88 -18.14 20.02
C LYS A 163 -2.96 -19.12 19.51
N LEU A 164 -3.41 -18.96 18.27
CA LEU A 164 -4.50 -19.76 17.66
C LEU A 164 -3.98 -20.55 16.45
N ALA A 165 -4.13 -21.87 16.47
CA ALA A 165 -3.81 -22.76 15.35
C ALA A 165 -2.41 -22.57 14.71
N GLY A 166 -1.39 -22.26 15.50
CA GLY A 166 0.00 -22.15 15.04
C GLY A 166 0.40 -20.82 14.40
N ARG A 167 -0.48 -19.80 14.39
CA ARG A 167 -0.16 -18.45 13.88
C ARG A 167 0.07 -17.45 15.02
N PHE A 168 0.95 -16.48 14.78
CA PHE A 168 1.24 -15.38 15.71
C PHE A 168 0.22 -14.27 15.53
N THR A 169 -0.31 -13.78 16.65
CA THR A 169 -1.18 -12.59 16.73
C THR A 169 -0.56 -11.57 17.68
N LEU A 170 -0.70 -10.28 17.37
CA LEU A 170 -0.33 -9.18 18.26
C LEU A 170 -1.57 -8.38 18.63
N SER A 171 -1.74 -8.04 19.91
CA SER A 171 -2.83 -7.18 20.36
C SER A 171 -2.31 -5.76 20.62
N LEU A 172 -2.88 -4.74 19.98
CA LEU A 172 -2.53 -3.33 20.21
C LEU A 172 -3.80 -2.52 20.43
N ALA A 173 -3.77 -1.60 21.39
CA ALA A 173 -4.81 -0.59 21.55
C ALA A 173 -4.43 0.68 20.78
N PHE A 174 -5.34 1.22 19.97
CA PHE A 174 -5.14 2.50 19.30
C PHE A 174 -6.15 3.53 19.81
N GLU A 175 -5.68 4.74 20.07
CA GLU A 175 -6.54 5.86 20.45
C GLU A 175 -7.33 6.42 19.25
N THR A 176 -6.85 6.21 18.02
CA THR A 176 -7.34 6.93 16.83
C THR A 176 -7.82 6.05 15.68
N CYS A 177 -7.94 4.73 15.88
CA CYS A 177 -8.38 3.81 14.83
C CYS A 177 -9.78 3.29 15.15
N GLU A 178 -10.75 3.50 14.26
CA GLU A 178 -12.16 3.01 14.16
C GLU A 178 -13.03 2.93 15.45
N ALA A 179 -12.49 2.46 16.57
CA ALA A 179 -13.02 2.67 17.91
C ALA A 179 -11.87 3.03 18.86
N SER A 180 -11.87 4.27 19.36
CA SER A 180 -10.90 4.75 20.35
C SER A 180 -10.86 3.82 21.56
N GLY A 181 -9.67 3.32 21.91
CA GLY A 181 -9.47 2.42 23.05
C GLY A 181 -9.75 0.95 22.76
N ALA A 182 -10.15 0.60 21.54
CA ALA A 182 -10.29 -0.80 21.14
C ALA A 182 -8.93 -1.49 21.04
N VAL A 183 -8.90 -2.76 21.49
CA VAL A 183 -7.76 -3.66 21.32
C VAL A 183 -7.95 -4.44 20.02
N PHE A 184 -7.05 -4.22 19.07
CA PHE A 184 -7.04 -4.87 17.77
C PHE A 184 -6.06 -6.04 17.77
N ASN A 185 -6.45 -7.16 17.15
CA ASN A 185 -5.56 -8.30 16.93
C ASN A 185 -5.05 -8.28 15.49
N PHE A 186 -3.74 -8.32 15.32
CA PHE A 186 -3.07 -8.30 14.03
C PHE A 186 -2.62 -9.71 13.64
N ALA A 187 -2.86 -10.09 12.38
CA ALA A 187 -2.13 -11.21 11.79
C ALA A 187 -0.68 -10.78 11.55
N ILE A 188 0.27 -11.61 11.99
CA ILE A 188 1.68 -11.29 11.89
C ILE A 188 2.30 -11.92 10.65
N ILE A 189 2.96 -11.09 9.86
CA ILE A 189 3.66 -11.47 8.64
C ILE A 189 5.16 -11.27 8.83
N PRO A 190 5.94 -12.33 9.02
CA PRO A 190 7.40 -12.22 9.01
C PRO A 190 7.87 -11.87 7.60
N LEU A 191 8.80 -10.92 7.49
CA LEU A 191 9.36 -10.48 6.20
C LEU A 191 10.67 -11.22 5.87
N GLY A 192 10.62 -12.55 5.91
CA GLY A 192 11.80 -13.42 5.77
C GLY A 192 12.74 -13.29 6.97
N GLU A 193 14.03 -13.13 6.71
CA GLU A 193 15.06 -12.97 7.76
C GLU A 193 15.21 -11.54 8.28
N GLN A 194 14.31 -10.63 7.89
CA GLN A 194 14.37 -9.25 8.32
C GLN A 194 13.99 -9.11 9.81
N PRO A 195 14.59 -8.16 10.56
CA PRO A 195 14.27 -7.91 11.97
C PRO A 195 12.94 -7.18 12.16
N ILE A 196 12.07 -7.18 11.14
CA ILE A 196 10.79 -6.49 11.11
C ILE A 196 9.69 -7.45 10.64
N PHE A 197 8.48 -7.20 11.11
CA PHE A 197 7.27 -7.91 10.70
C PHE A 197 6.17 -6.89 10.39
N LEU A 198 5.12 -7.34 9.69
CA LEU A 198 3.90 -6.55 9.50
C LEU A 198 2.78 -7.12 10.38
N GLY A 199 2.09 -6.22 11.08
CA GLY A 199 0.78 -6.51 11.65
C GLY A 199 -0.29 -6.10 10.65
N VAL A 200 -1.17 -7.04 10.26
CA VAL A 200 -2.27 -6.77 9.34
C VAL A 200 -3.61 -6.89 10.06
N MET A 201 -4.44 -5.88 9.85
CA MET A 201 -5.83 -5.81 10.30
C MET A 201 -6.73 -5.60 9.08
N VAL A 202 -7.93 -6.19 9.13
CA VAL A 202 -8.96 -6.01 8.12
C VAL A 202 -10.19 -5.42 8.80
N SER A 203 -10.73 -4.35 8.21
CA SER A 203 -11.99 -3.77 8.61
C SER A 203 -12.94 -3.66 7.42
N ARG A 204 -14.23 -3.56 7.72
CA ARG A 204 -15.30 -3.37 6.75
C ARG A 204 -16.07 -2.11 7.13
N PHE A 205 -16.20 -1.20 6.17
CA PHE A 205 -17.02 0.00 6.28
C PHE A 205 -18.00 0.07 5.12
N GLN A 206 -19.06 0.86 5.28
CA GLN A 206 -20.02 1.15 4.21
C GLN A 206 -19.68 2.50 3.60
N HIS A 207 -19.49 2.52 2.28
CA HIS A 207 -19.26 3.74 1.53
C HIS A 207 -19.83 3.60 0.12
N SER A 208 -20.14 4.74 -0.51
CA SER A 208 -20.57 4.79 -1.91
C SER A 208 -19.36 5.17 -2.76
N PHE A 209 -19.06 4.37 -3.77
CA PHE A 209 -18.00 4.65 -4.74
C PHE A 209 -18.61 4.90 -6.13
N PRO A 210 -17.98 5.76 -6.96
CA PRO A 210 -18.44 5.97 -8.33
C PRO A 210 -18.39 4.71 -9.22
N SER A 211 -17.54 3.73 -8.87
CA SER A 211 -17.40 2.47 -9.59
C SER A 211 -17.95 1.27 -8.81
N LYS A 212 -18.40 0.23 -9.52
CA LYS A 212 -18.88 -1.03 -8.93
C LYS A 212 -17.78 -1.83 -8.22
N SER A 213 -16.55 -1.75 -8.73
CA SER A 213 -15.38 -2.36 -8.12
C SER A 213 -14.16 -1.47 -8.27
N GLY A 214 -13.19 -1.69 -7.39
CA GLY A 214 -11.96 -0.94 -7.39
C GLY A 214 -11.21 -1.08 -6.08
N PHE A 215 -10.13 -0.31 -5.98
CA PHE A 215 -9.34 -0.24 -4.77
C PHE A 215 -8.69 1.13 -4.61
N ASN A 216 -8.36 1.46 -3.37
CA ASN A 216 -7.40 2.50 -3.06
C ASN A 216 -6.19 1.91 -2.34
N PHE A 217 -5.06 2.59 -2.48
CA PHE A 217 -3.83 2.18 -1.83
C PHE A 217 -3.06 3.40 -1.38
N SER A 218 -2.68 3.49 -0.11
CA SER A 218 -1.99 4.65 0.43
C SER A 218 -0.79 4.34 1.31
N SER A 219 0.14 5.28 1.34
CA SER A 219 1.33 5.27 2.18
C SER A 219 1.07 5.96 3.53
N PRO A 220 1.97 5.81 4.50
CA PRO A 220 1.96 6.68 5.66
C PRO A 220 2.39 8.08 5.21
N SER A 221 2.25 9.06 6.10
CA SER A 221 2.75 10.41 5.86
C SER A 221 4.23 10.54 6.17
N ASP A 222 4.94 11.42 5.46
CA ASP A 222 6.31 11.83 5.77
C ASP A 222 6.43 12.94 6.84
N ARG A 223 5.41 13.12 7.66
CA ARG A 223 5.40 14.08 8.78
C ARG A 223 6.67 13.90 9.62
N LYS A 224 7.41 15.00 9.79
CA LYS A 224 8.60 15.05 10.67
C LYS A 224 8.24 15.47 12.09
N GLN A 225 9.08 15.15 13.06
CA GLN A 225 8.93 15.51 14.46
C GLN A 225 8.90 17.03 14.57
N GLY A 226 7.89 17.53 15.27
CA GLY A 226 7.64 18.98 15.41
C GLY A 226 7.01 19.64 14.17
N GLN A 227 6.84 18.92 13.05
CA GLN A 227 6.05 19.40 11.93
C GLN A 227 4.60 18.97 12.08
N LEU A 228 3.69 19.87 11.69
CA LEU A 228 2.26 19.62 11.64
C LEU A 228 1.79 19.42 10.20
N THR A 229 2.71 19.36 9.25
CA THR A 229 2.42 19.05 7.85
C THR A 229 3.23 17.85 7.38
N GLY A 230 2.76 17.21 6.31
CA GLY A 230 3.44 16.13 5.63
C GLY A 230 2.75 15.79 4.31
N ASN A 231 3.20 14.74 3.66
CA ASN A 231 2.68 14.22 2.41
C ASN A 231 2.42 12.72 2.55
N SER A 232 1.30 12.26 2.01
CA SER A 232 1.01 10.84 1.80
C SER A 232 0.88 10.55 0.31
N LEU A 233 1.21 9.34 -0.10
CA LEU A 233 0.99 8.85 -1.45
C LEU A 233 -0.34 8.09 -1.47
N MET A 234 -1.14 8.31 -2.50
CA MET A 234 -2.39 7.60 -2.73
C MET A 234 -2.49 7.13 -4.17
N ALA A 235 -3.08 5.96 -4.36
CA ALA A 235 -3.49 5.43 -5.64
C ALA A 235 -4.96 5.01 -5.57
N ILE A 236 -5.70 5.22 -6.66
CA ILE A 236 -7.10 4.84 -6.79
C ILE A 236 -7.32 4.20 -8.15
N TYR A 237 -8.00 3.06 -8.17
CA TYR A 237 -8.37 2.30 -9.36
C TYR A 237 -9.84 1.87 -9.29
N PRO A 238 -10.58 1.88 -10.42
CA PRO A 238 -10.21 2.52 -11.67
C PRO A 238 -10.11 4.04 -11.51
N ASN A 239 -9.48 4.73 -12.46
CA ASN A 239 -9.61 6.18 -12.54
C ASN A 239 -11.08 6.53 -12.84
N PHE A 240 -11.74 7.22 -11.91
CA PHE A 240 -13.13 7.66 -12.02
C PHE A 240 -13.25 9.20 -12.09
N LEU A 241 -12.13 9.90 -12.28
CA LEU A 241 -12.14 11.35 -12.41
C LEU A 241 -12.64 11.75 -13.79
N ASP A 242 -13.64 12.64 -13.83
CA ASP A 242 -14.16 13.21 -15.09
C ASP A 242 -13.07 13.98 -15.86
N ASP A 243 -12.18 14.66 -15.11
CA ASP A 243 -11.00 15.34 -15.64
C ASP A 243 -9.71 14.63 -15.18
N PRO A 244 -9.14 13.68 -15.93
CA PRO A 244 -7.94 12.97 -15.49
C PRO A 244 -6.74 13.93 -15.34
N PRO A 245 -5.74 13.60 -14.51
CA PRO A 245 -4.52 14.40 -14.39
C PRO A 245 -3.83 14.59 -15.73
N THR A 246 -3.38 15.82 -16.01
CA THR A 246 -2.64 16.15 -17.23
C THR A 246 -1.25 15.51 -17.27
N GLN A 247 -0.68 15.20 -16.10
CA GLN A 247 0.59 14.51 -16.00
C GLN A 247 0.37 12.99 -16.06
N ASN A 248 1.23 12.30 -16.81
CA ASN A 248 1.26 10.85 -16.87
C ASN A 248 2.60 10.39 -16.27
N ILE A 249 2.56 9.46 -15.31
CA ILE A 249 3.79 8.98 -14.64
C ILE A 249 4.50 7.88 -15.42
N ASN A 250 3.86 7.36 -16.48
CA ASN A 250 4.47 6.35 -17.32
C ASN A 250 5.82 6.87 -17.82
N TYR A 251 6.79 5.97 -17.93
CA TYR A 251 8.11 6.31 -18.43
C TYR A 251 7.98 6.88 -19.85
N GLN A 252 8.20 8.19 -19.97
CA GLN A 252 8.44 8.80 -21.25
C GLN A 252 9.85 8.38 -21.63
N VAL A 253 9.95 7.37 -22.49
CA VAL A 253 11.20 7.16 -23.22
C VAL A 253 11.36 8.46 -23.99
N ASP A 254 12.33 9.29 -23.62
CA ASP A 254 12.79 10.35 -24.49
C ASP A 254 13.12 9.68 -25.82
N LYS A 255 12.23 9.84 -26.79
CA LYS A 255 12.54 9.59 -28.19
C LYS A 255 13.41 10.77 -28.59
N GLU A 256 14.63 10.84 -28.06
CA GLU A 256 15.65 11.57 -28.79
C GLU A 256 15.70 10.93 -30.18
N PRO A 257 15.47 11.69 -31.25
CA PRO A 257 15.72 11.18 -32.57
C PRO A 257 17.20 10.76 -32.58
N ARG A 258 17.46 9.48 -32.87
CA ARG A 258 18.80 9.08 -33.28
C ARG A 258 19.09 9.87 -34.54
N GLU A 259 19.79 10.99 -34.41
CA GLU A 259 20.45 11.61 -35.54
C GLU A 259 21.39 10.55 -36.10
N ASN A 260 21.17 10.22 -37.37
CA ASN A 260 21.94 9.23 -38.10
C ASN A 260 23.42 9.63 -38.06
N ALA A 261 24.25 8.80 -37.42
CA ALA A 261 25.70 8.78 -37.62
C ALA A 261 26.06 7.63 -38.56
#